data_AF-A0A1F6HNR4-F1
#
_entry.id   AF-A0A1F6HNR4-F1
#
_cell.length_a   1.000
_cell.length_b   1.000
_cell.length_c   1.000
_cell.angle_alpha   90.00
_cell.angle_beta   90.00
_cell.angle_gamma   90.00
#
_symmetry.space_group_name_H-M   'P 1'
#
loop_
_entity.id
_entity.type
_entity.pdbx_description
1 polymer ?
#
loop_
_entity_poly.entity_id
_entity_poly.type
_entity_poly.pdbx_seq_one_letter_code
_entity_poly.pdbx_strand_id
1 'polypeptide(L)'
;MSSPIQLKINLTEELQDLLESKASKFGVPLTQYVKHVLMKDVENEEYPVFRASEETERAAKEALDQINKAVTSRSFFKQLHNDR
;
A
#
# COMPACT_ATOMS: atom_id res chain seq x y z
N MET A 1 1.08 -14.01 4.45
CA MET A 1 1.87 -13.04 5.22
C MET A 1 2.84 -12.39 4.26
N SER A 2 2.79 -11.09 4.03
CA SER A 2 3.72 -10.39 3.12
C SER A 2 5.05 -10.19 3.83
N SER A 3 6.14 -10.69 3.26
CA SER A 3 7.49 -10.44 3.78
C SER A 3 7.82 -8.95 3.74
N PRO A 4 8.53 -8.41 4.75
CA PRO A 4 8.97 -7.01 4.71
C PRO A 4 9.91 -6.80 3.51
N ILE A 5 9.67 -5.73 2.75
CA ILE A 5 10.55 -5.32 1.65
C ILE A 5 11.81 -4.69 2.26
N GLN A 6 12.98 -5.21 1.90
CA GLN A 6 14.28 -4.68 2.34
C GLN A 6 14.86 -3.76 1.26
N LEU A 7 15.15 -2.51 1.63
CA LEU A 7 15.92 -1.59 0.78
C LEU A 7 17.42 -1.73 1.11
N LYS A 8 18.25 -2.02 0.10
CA LYS A 8 19.71 -2.02 0.18
C LYS A 8 20.24 -0.90 -0.71
N ILE A 9 21.07 -0.04 -0.15
CA ILE A 9 21.62 1.14 -0.81
C ILE A 9 23.12 1.21 -0.53
N ASN A 10 23.89 1.51 -1.57
CA ASN A 10 25.30 1.84 -1.45
C ASN A 10 25.42 3.35 -1.32
N LEU A 11 26.18 3.82 -0.33
CA LEU A 11 26.43 5.23 -0.08
C LEU A 11 27.93 5.48 -0.21
N THR A 12 28.31 6.71 -0.55
CA THR A 12 29.69 7.15 -0.34
C THR A 12 29.92 7.33 1.17
N GLU A 13 31.18 7.25 1.58
CA GLU A 13 31.57 7.38 2.99
C GLU A 13 31.11 8.73 3.56
N GLU A 14 31.30 9.82 2.81
CA GLU A 14 30.93 11.17 3.23
C GLU A 14 29.42 11.34 3.43
N LEU A 15 28.61 10.67 2.60
CA LEU A 15 27.16 10.70 2.72
C LEU A 15 26.70 9.90 3.93
N GLN A 16 27.32 8.75 4.21
CA GLN A 16 27.03 7.97 5.41
C GLN A 16 27.31 8.80 6.67
N ASP A 17 28.48 9.42 6.78
CA ASP A 17 28.87 10.24 7.92
C ASP A 17 27.90 11.40 8.15
N LEU A 18 27.48 12.07 7.08
CA LEU A 18 26.55 13.18 7.16
C LEU A 18 25.17 12.74 7.65
N LEU A 19 24.68 11.59 7.18
CA LEU A 19 23.39 11.04 7.60
C LEU A 19 23.45 10.54 9.06
N GLU A 20 24.54 9.91 9.48
CA GLU A 20 24.76 9.47 10.86
C GLU A 20 24.83 10.67 11.82
N SER A 21 25.54 11.73 11.45
CA SER A 21 25.59 12.98 12.21
C SER A 21 24.20 13.60 12.38
N LYS A 22 23.38 13.61 11.33
CA LYS A 22 22.00 14.09 11.39
C LYS A 22 21.11 13.20 12.28
N ALA A 23 21.18 11.88 12.10
CA ALA A 23 20.42 10.93 12.90
C ALA A 23 20.75 11.05 14.41
N SER A 24 22.04 11.23 14.73
CA SER A 24 22.54 11.40 16.10
C SER A 24 21.98 12.64 16.79
N LYS A 25 21.73 13.74 16.07
CA LYS A 25 21.10 14.96 16.62
C LYS A 25 19.69 14.71 17.15
N PHE A 26 19.00 13.72 16.60
CA PHE A 26 17.67 13.31 17.03
C PHE A 26 17.70 12.10 17.97
N GLY A 27 18.90 11.55 18.28
CA GLY A 27 19.05 10.35 19.11
C GLY A 27 18.45 9.10 18.47
N VAL A 28 18.32 9.05 17.14
CA VAL A 28 17.72 7.93 16.42
C VAL A 28 18.75 7.17 15.59
N PRO A 29 18.53 5.87 15.32
CA PRO A 29 19.36 5.13 14.37
C PRO A 29 19.28 5.71 12.95
N LEU A 30 20.38 5.59 12.20
CA LEU A 30 20.46 6.00 10.79
C LEU A 30 19.29 5.46 9.95
N THR A 31 18.92 4.20 10.14
CA THR A 31 17.82 3.56 9.41
C THR A 31 16.48 4.23 9.64
N GLN A 32 16.20 4.69 10.86
CA GLN A 32 14.98 5.44 11.16
C GLN A 32 15.00 6.82 10.52
N TYR A 33 16.15 7.50 10.57
CA TYR A 33 16.32 8.79 9.93
C TYR A 33 16.08 8.69 8.40
N VAL A 34 16.71 7.73 7.73
CA VAL A 34 16.53 7.49 6.29
C VAL A 34 15.07 7.16 5.98
N LYS A 35 14.43 6.30 6.78
CA LYS A 35 13.01 5.98 6.62
C LYS A 35 12.13 7.23 6.71
N HIS A 36 12.40 8.11 7.68
CA HIS A 36 11.66 9.35 7.85
C HIS A 36 11.82 10.26 6.62
N VAL A 37 13.04 10.44 6.11
CA VAL A 37 13.31 11.24 4.91
C VAL A 37 12.53 10.70 3.71
N LEU A 38 12.59 9.38 3.46
CA LEU A 38 11.85 8.75 2.37
C LEU A 38 10.33 8.93 2.51
N MET A 39 9.79 8.80 3.73
CA MET A 39 8.37 9.02 3.98
C MET A 39 7.98 10.47 3.73
N LYS A 40 8.82 11.43 4.13
CA LYS A 40 8.59 12.86 3.93
C LYS A 40 8.61 13.26 2.46
N ASP A 41 9.46 12.62 1.67
CA ASP A 41 9.59 12.84 0.22
C ASP A 41 8.27 12.48 -0.50
N VAL A 42 7.68 11.33 -0.15
CA VAL A 42 6.45 10.83 -0.79
C VAL A 42 5.15 11.21 -0.06
N GLU A 43 5.22 11.98 1.04
CA GLU A 43 4.06 12.24 1.91
C GLU A 43 2.92 12.97 1.18
N ASN A 44 3.26 13.82 0.21
CA ASN A 44 2.29 14.60 -0.57
C ASN A 44 2.03 14.00 -1.96
N GLU A 45 2.63 12.86 -2.28
CA GLU A 45 2.37 12.17 -3.53
C GLU A 45 1.13 11.30 -3.37
N GLU A 46 0.08 11.59 -4.16
CA GLU A 46 -1.05 10.68 -4.26
C GLU A 46 -0.59 9.37 -4.89
N TYR A 47 -0.88 8.25 -4.23
CA TYR A 47 -0.65 6.95 -4.83
C TYR A 47 -1.40 6.89 -6.17
N PRO A 48 -0.76 6.47 -7.28
CA PRO A 48 -1.39 6.52 -8.60
C PRO A 48 -2.65 5.66 -8.58
N VAL A 49 -3.79 6.33 -8.63
CA VAL A 49 -5.09 5.67 -8.76
C VAL A 49 -5.33 5.47 -10.25
N PHE A 50 -5.13 4.24 -10.71
CA PHE A 50 -5.46 3.89 -12.09
C PHE A 50 -6.98 3.86 -12.23
N ARG A 51 -7.51 4.42 -13.34
CA ARG A 51 -8.91 4.21 -13.69
C ARG A 51 -9.16 2.72 -13.87
N ALA A 52 -10.27 2.24 -13.30
CA ALA A 52 -10.72 0.89 -13.55
C ALA A 52 -11.11 0.73 -15.03
N SER A 53 -11.10 -0.49 -15.55
CA SER A 53 -11.61 -0.72 -16.91
C SER A 53 -13.09 -0.33 -17.00
N GLU A 54 -13.56 0.05 -18.19
CA GLU A 54 -14.98 0.37 -18.40
C GLU A 54 -15.91 -0.76 -17.92
N GLU A 55 -15.48 -2.01 -18.12
CA GLU A 55 -16.20 -3.19 -17.63
C GLU A 55 -16.31 -3.21 -16.10
N THR A 56 -15.22 -2.91 -15.41
CA THR A 56 -15.19 -2.86 -13.94
C THR A 56 -16.03 -1.71 -13.40
N GLU A 57 -15.94 -0.52 -14.02
CA GLU A 57 -16.77 0.63 -13.64
C GLU A 57 -18.26 0.33 -13.82
N ARG A 58 -18.64 -0.30 -14.94
CA ARG A 58 -20.03 -0.70 -15.21
C ARG A 58 -20.54 -1.73 -14.21
N ALA A 59 -19.77 -2.79 -13.96
CA ALA A 59 -20.16 -3.83 -13.00
C ALA A 59 -20.31 -3.26 -11.59
N ALA A 60 -19.42 -2.35 -11.16
CA ALA A 60 -19.52 -1.67 -9.87
C ALA A 60 -20.80 -0.83 -9.79
N LYS A 61 -21.14 -0.11 -10.86
CA LYS A 61 -22.36 0.71 -10.92
C LYS A 61 -23.63 -0.15 -10.84
N GLU A 62 -23.69 -1.22 -11.63
CA GLU A 62 -24.79 -2.19 -11.60
C GLU A 62 -24.94 -2.84 -10.22
N ALA A 63 -23.83 -3.15 -9.54
CA ALA A 63 -23.84 -3.71 -8.20
C ALA A 63 -24.35 -2.73 -7.15
N LEU A 64 -23.99 -1.44 -7.24
CA LEU A 64 -24.49 -0.39 -6.36
C LEU A 64 -26.00 -0.18 -6.54
N ASP A 65 -26.49 -0.19 -7.79
CA ASP A 65 -27.92 -0.05 -8.09
C ASP A 65 -28.75 -1.25 -7.58
N GLN A 66 -28.13 -2.43 -7.49
CA GLN A 66 -28.76 -3.67 -7.05
C GLN A 66 -28.42 -4.04 -5.60
N ILE A 67 -27.98 -3.09 -4.78
CA ILE A 67 -27.56 -3.34 -3.40
C ILE A 67 -28.68 -3.98 -2.55
N ASN A 68 -29.94 -3.69 -2.86
CA ASN A 68 -31.12 -4.28 -2.23
C ASN A 68 -31.31 -5.77 -2.52
N LYS A 69 -30.66 -6.31 -3.56
CA LYS A 69 -30.65 -7.73 -3.92
C LYS A 69 -29.43 -8.46 -3.36
N ALA A 70 -28.61 -7.80 -2.55
CA ALA A 70 -27.42 -8.40 -1.98
C ALA A 70 -27.79 -9.61 -1.11
N VAL A 71 -27.04 -10.69 -1.28
CA VAL A 71 -27.16 -11.89 -0.45
C VAL A 71 -25.96 -12.00 0.48
N THR A 72 -26.14 -12.68 1.62
CA THR A 72 -25.02 -12.93 2.52
C THR A 72 -24.01 -13.87 1.86
N SER A 73 -22.73 -13.68 2.18
CA SER A 73 -21.66 -14.55 1.68
C SER A 73 -21.93 -16.03 2.01
N ARG A 74 -22.46 -16.32 3.20
CA ARG A 74 -22.79 -17.68 3.63
C ARG A 74 -23.86 -18.35 2.75
N SER A 75 -24.91 -17.61 2.36
CA SER A 75 -25.95 -18.12 1.47
C SER A 75 -25.43 -18.30 0.04
N PHE A 76 -24.58 -17.39 -0.43
CA PHE A 76 -23.98 -17.47 -1.76
C PHE A 76 -23.11 -18.72 -1.92
N PHE A 77 -22.16 -18.96 -1.01
CA PHE A 77 -21.27 -20.13 -1.11
C PHE A 77 -22.03 -21.45 -0.98
N LYS A 78 -23.13 -21.49 -0.22
CA LYS A 78 -23.99 -22.68 -0.13
C LYS A 78 -24.66 -23.01 -1.48
N GLN A 79 -25.11 -22.00 -2.23
CA GLN A 79 -25.65 -22.19 -3.58
C GLN A 79 -24.57 -22.65 -4.56
N LEU A 80 -23.40 -22.00 -4.53
CA LEU A 80 -22.30 -22.32 -5.44
C LEU A 80 -21.79 -23.77 -5.32
N HIS A 81 -21.85 -24.35 -4.12
CA HIS A 81 -21.44 -25.74 -3.87
C HIS A 81 -22.51 -26.77 -4.25
N ASN A 82 -23.78 -26.37 -4.38
CA ASN A 82 -24.87 -27.25 -4.80
C ASN A 82 -25.07 -27.28 -6.33
N ASP A 83 -24.48 -26.33 -7.08
CA ASP A 83 -24.51 -26.26 -8.54
C ASP A 83 -23.33 -26.97 -9.23
N ARG A 84 -22.65 -27.89 -8.53
CA ARG A 84 -21.67 -28.83 -9.08
C ARG A 84 -22.13 -30.26 -8.85
#